data_AF-A0A858RQK7-F1
#
_entry.id   AF-A0A858RQK7-F1
#
_cell.length_a   1.000
_cell.length_b   1.000
_cell.length_c   1.000
_cell.angle_alpha   90.00
_cell.angle_beta   90.00
_cell.angle_gamma   90.00
#
_symmetry.space_group_name_H-M   'P 1'
#
loop_
_entity.id
_entity.type
_entity.pdbx_description
1 polymer ?
#
loop_
_entity_poly.entity_id
_entity_poly.type
_entity_poly.pdbx_seq_one_letter_code
_entity_poly.pdbx_strand_id
1 'polypeptide(L)'
;MKKDLLPPPLVAWTLRLALATAFLSAVADRFGLWGPPGGKDIAWGAWQPFVDYTGVLLVALPKALIPAAAIMATVAEVVLGLWLLTGWKSRWAALGSTALLLSFAIAMVLSLGVKAPLNYSVFSAMAAAMALATLSES
;
A
#
# COMPACT_ATOMS: atom_id res chain seq x y z
N MET A 1 37.50 1.86 8.28
CA MET A 1 36.48 2.63 9.00
C MET A 1 35.26 2.76 8.09
N LYS A 2 34.26 1.87 8.23
CA LYS A 2 33.00 2.00 7.48
C LYS A 2 32.20 3.11 8.16
N LYS A 3 32.18 4.30 7.58
CA LYS A 3 31.15 5.30 7.91
C LYS A 3 29.88 4.77 7.27
N ASP A 4 28.95 4.27 8.06
CA ASP A 4 27.61 4.03 7.58
C ASP A 4 27.08 5.38 7.07
N LEU A 5 26.89 5.49 5.76
CA LEU A 5 26.51 6.74 5.09
C LEU A 5 25.14 7.25 5.57
N LEU A 6 24.32 6.34 6.11
CA LEU A 6 23.04 6.61 6.77
C LEU A 6 22.91 5.69 8.00
N PRO A 7 22.62 6.22 9.21
CA PRO A 7 22.47 5.39 10.39
C PRO A 7 21.19 4.53 10.30
N PRO A 8 21.20 3.26 10.78
CA PRO A 8 20.05 2.34 10.66
C PRO A 8 18.71 2.90 11.16
N PRO A 9 18.65 3.67 12.28
CA PRO A 9 17.40 4.29 12.73
C PRO A 9 16.80 5.27 11.71
N LEU A 10 17.65 6.02 10.99
CA LEU A 10 17.19 6.96 9.97
C LEU A 10 16.58 6.22 8.79
N VAL A 11 17.20 5.11 8.36
CA VAL A 11 16.68 4.26 7.27
C VAL A 11 15.32 3.65 7.66
N ALA A 12 15.19 3.12 8.87
CA ALA A 12 13.92 2.57 9.34
C ALA A 12 12.83 3.65 9.41
N TRP A 13 13.19 4.86 9.85
CA TRP A 13 12.25 5.97 9.96
C TRP A 13 11.75 6.45 8.59
N THR A 14 12.63 6.59 7.60
CA THR A 14 12.24 6.97 6.24
C THR A 14 11.41 5.91 5.55
N LEU A 15 11.73 4.62 5.72
CA LEU A 15 10.92 3.51 5.21
C LEU A 15 9.51 3.52 5.79
N ARG A 16 9.38 3.72 7.11
CA ARG A 16 8.09 3.83 7.79
C ARG A 16 7.25 4.98 7.23
N LEU A 17 7.83 6.17 7.12
CA LEU A 17 7.12 7.31 6.58
C LEU A 17 6.70 7.10 5.14
N ALA A 18 7.58 6.60 4.28
CA ALA A 18 7.28 6.37 2.86
C ALA A 18 6.11 5.37 2.68
N LEU A 19 6.12 4.27 3.44
CA LEU A 19 5.04 3.28 3.38
C LEU A 19 3.73 3.84 3.98
N ALA A 20 3.82 4.52 5.12
CA ALA A 20 2.65 5.12 5.77
C ALA A 20 1.97 6.16 4.87
N THR A 21 2.74 7.07 4.29
CA THR A 21 2.19 8.10 3.40
C THR A 21 1.65 7.52 2.11
N ALA A 22 2.27 6.47 1.56
CA ALA A 22 1.73 5.80 0.37
C ALA A 22 0.34 5.19 0.64
N PHE A 23 0.16 4.45 1.73
CA PHE A 23 -1.15 3.90 2.10
C PHE A 23 -2.17 4.99 2.41
N LEU A 24 -1.83 5.95 3.26
CA LEU A 24 -2.77 7.00 3.67
C LEU A 24 -3.14 7.94 2.51
N SER A 25 -2.20 8.20 1.59
CA SER A 25 -2.46 8.96 0.37
C SER A 25 -3.42 8.21 -0.58
N ALA A 26 -3.23 6.91 -0.76
CA ALA A 26 -4.14 6.09 -1.56
C ALA A 26 -5.56 6.08 -0.95
N VAL A 27 -5.67 5.96 0.37
CA VAL A 27 -6.96 6.07 1.07
C VAL A 27 -7.59 7.46 0.87
N ALA A 28 -6.79 8.52 1.00
CA ALA A 28 -7.24 9.89 0.81
C ALA A 28 -7.80 10.12 -0.61
N ASP A 29 -7.18 9.51 -1.63
CA ASP A 29 -7.66 9.55 -3.02
C ASP A 29 -9.04 8.92 -3.20
N ARG A 30 -9.30 7.79 -2.52
CA ARG A 30 -10.62 7.12 -2.55
C ARG A 30 -11.73 7.96 -1.94
N PHE A 31 -11.39 8.91 -1.07
CA PHE A 31 -12.33 9.85 -0.48
C PHE A 31 -12.32 11.23 -1.17
N GLY A 32 -11.60 11.37 -2.29
CA GLY A 32 -11.58 12.58 -3.10
C GLY A 32 -10.78 13.74 -2.50
N LEU A 33 -9.92 13.49 -1.52
CA LEU A 33 -9.10 14.54 -0.89
C LEU A 33 -8.05 15.13 -1.84
N TRP A 34 -7.62 14.37 -2.86
CA TRP A 34 -6.73 14.86 -3.92
C TRP A 34 -7.47 15.52 -5.09
N GLY A 35 -8.79 15.41 -5.13
CA GLY A 35 -9.66 16.01 -6.15
C GLY A 35 -10.68 15.02 -6.72
N PRO A 36 -11.49 15.46 -7.70
CA PRO A 36 -12.56 14.66 -8.27
C PRO A 36 -12.03 13.58 -9.25
N PRO A 37 -12.82 12.52 -9.51
CA PRO A 37 -12.46 11.50 -10.50
C PRO A 37 -12.13 12.10 -11.87
N GLY A 38 -11.06 11.62 -12.50
CA GLY A 38 -10.61 12.06 -13.82
C GLY A 38 -9.74 13.32 -13.84
N GLY A 39 -9.43 13.92 -12.68
CA GLY A 39 -8.44 14.99 -12.60
C GLY A 39 -7.01 14.49 -12.82
N LYS A 40 -6.09 15.44 -13.06
CA LYS A 40 -4.67 15.15 -13.26
C LYS A 40 -4.06 14.59 -11.97
N ASP A 41 -3.28 13.52 -12.08
CA ASP A 41 -2.60 12.83 -10.98
C ASP A 41 -3.55 12.20 -9.93
N ILE A 42 -4.81 11.96 -10.29
CA ILE A 42 -5.83 11.33 -9.45
C ILE A 42 -6.04 9.88 -9.92
N ALA A 43 -5.92 8.93 -9.01
CA ALA A 43 -6.07 7.51 -9.35
C ALA A 43 -7.56 7.10 -9.44
N TRP A 44 -8.35 7.50 -8.45
CA TRP A 44 -9.77 7.18 -8.29
C TRP A 44 -10.61 8.44 -8.04
N GLY A 45 -10.20 9.30 -7.09
CA GLY A 45 -10.89 10.55 -6.72
C GLY A 45 -12.27 10.40 -6.07
N ALA A 46 -12.80 9.18 -5.97
CA ALA A 46 -14.03 8.84 -5.28
C ALA A 46 -14.09 7.33 -4.98
N TRP A 47 -15.03 6.94 -4.12
CA TRP A 47 -15.16 5.55 -3.66
C TRP A 47 -15.56 4.60 -4.80
N GLN A 48 -16.55 4.98 -5.62
CA GLN A 48 -17.08 4.09 -6.65
C GLN A 48 -16.05 3.71 -7.73
N PRO A 49 -15.25 4.64 -8.30
CA PRO A 49 -14.15 4.29 -9.20
C PRO A 49 -13.14 3.29 -8.60
N PHE A 50 -12.86 3.38 -7.30
CA PHE A 50 -12.00 2.41 -6.61
C PHE A 50 -12.66 1.03 -6.50
N VAL A 51 -13.95 0.95 -6.16
CA VAL A 51 -14.69 -0.32 -6.13
C VAL A 51 -14.73 -0.96 -7.51
N ASP A 52 -14.99 -0.18 -8.55
CA ASP A 52 -15.01 -0.65 -9.93
C ASP A 52 -13.63 -1.19 -10.35
N TYR A 53 -12.56 -0.46 -10.01
CA TYR A 53 -11.17 -0.90 -10.25
C TYR A 53 -10.83 -2.18 -9.48
N THR A 54 -11.30 -2.31 -8.24
CA THR A 54 -11.14 -3.53 -7.43
C THR A 54 -11.79 -4.72 -8.14
N GLY A 55 -12.93 -4.51 -8.81
CA GLY A 55 -13.58 -5.53 -9.63
C GLY A 55 -12.77 -5.97 -10.84
N VAL A 56 -11.99 -5.06 -11.44
CA VAL A 56 -11.05 -5.39 -12.53
C VAL A 56 -9.88 -6.25 -12.02
N LEU A 57 -9.41 -6.00 -10.81
CA LEU A 57 -8.30 -6.75 -10.20
C LEU A 57 -8.71 -8.12 -9.64
N LEU A 58 -9.94 -8.24 -9.15
CA LEU A 58 -10.42 -9.45 -8.48
C LEU A 58 -11.41 -10.21 -9.38
N VAL A 59 -10.99 -10.52 -10.61
CA VAL A 59 -11.85 -11.17 -11.64
C VAL A 59 -12.44 -12.51 -11.20
N ALA A 60 -11.75 -13.23 -10.31
CA ALA A 60 -12.22 -14.51 -9.77
C ALA A 60 -13.21 -14.35 -8.61
N LEU A 61 -13.36 -13.14 -8.06
CA LEU A 61 -14.23 -12.87 -6.92
C LEU A 61 -15.66 -12.58 -7.40
N PRO A 62 -16.70 -13.20 -6.79
CA PRO A 62 -18.08 -12.86 -7.09
C PRO A 62 -18.35 -11.36 -6.93
N LYS A 63 -19.10 -10.77 -7.87
CA LYS A 63 -19.36 -9.31 -7.89
C LYS A 63 -19.93 -8.77 -6.57
N ALA A 64 -20.74 -9.58 -5.88
CA ALA A 64 -21.33 -9.23 -4.59
C ALA A 64 -20.28 -9.03 -3.47
N LEU A 65 -19.07 -9.58 -3.61
CA LEU A 65 -18.00 -9.49 -2.61
C LEU A 65 -16.97 -8.40 -2.93
N ILE A 66 -17.02 -7.78 -4.11
CA ILE A 66 -16.10 -6.69 -4.50
C ILE A 66 -16.15 -5.52 -3.50
N PRO A 67 -17.33 -5.01 -3.09
CA PRO A 67 -17.38 -3.92 -2.11
C PRO A 67 -16.77 -4.31 -0.75
N ALA A 68 -16.97 -5.56 -0.32
CA ALA A 68 -16.37 -6.05 0.91
C ALA A 68 -14.83 -6.10 0.81
N ALA A 69 -14.29 -6.57 -0.31
CA ALA A 69 -12.84 -6.56 -0.57
C ALA A 69 -12.27 -5.13 -0.58
N ALA A 70 -12.96 -4.18 -1.22
CA ALA A 70 -12.58 -2.77 -1.25
C ALA A 70 -12.54 -2.16 0.17
N ILE A 71 -13.53 -2.45 1.01
CA ILE A 71 -13.56 -2.01 2.42
C ILE A 71 -12.40 -2.64 3.20
N MET A 72 -12.20 -3.96 3.09
CA MET A 72 -11.12 -4.66 3.80
C MET A 72 -9.74 -4.11 3.42
N ALA A 73 -9.48 -3.86 2.14
CA ALA A 73 -8.25 -3.24 1.67
C ALA A 73 -8.05 -1.85 2.27
N THR A 74 -9.10 -1.01 2.26
CA THR A 74 -9.05 0.35 2.81
C THR A 74 -8.80 0.35 4.31
N VAL A 75 -9.51 -0.50 5.07
CA VAL A 75 -9.30 -0.62 6.52
C VAL A 75 -7.89 -1.11 6.83
N ALA A 76 -7.39 -2.11 6.09
CA ALA A 76 -6.03 -2.62 6.27
C ALA A 76 -4.98 -1.53 6.02
N GLU A 77 -5.11 -0.77 4.94
CA GLU A 77 -4.21 0.34 4.62
C GLU A 77 -4.23 1.46 5.68
N VAL A 78 -5.40 1.82 6.20
CA VAL A 78 -5.52 2.82 7.28
C VAL A 78 -4.83 2.32 8.54
N VAL A 79 -5.13 1.10 8.98
CA VAL A 79 -4.56 0.53 10.21
C VAL A 79 -3.04 0.42 10.10
N LEU A 80 -2.55 -0.18 9.00
CA LEU A 80 -1.12 -0.35 8.76
C LEU A 80 -0.42 1.00 8.58
N GLY A 81 -1.02 1.93 7.84
CA GLY A 81 -0.50 3.27 7.65
C GLY A 81 -0.34 4.04 8.96
N LEU A 82 -1.36 3.99 9.84
CA LEU A 82 -1.30 4.63 11.16
C LEU A 82 -0.28 3.96 12.10
N TRP A 83 -0.18 2.63 12.08
CA TRP A 83 0.84 1.90 12.86
C TRP A 83 2.25 2.24 12.40
N LEU A 84 2.50 2.30 11.10
CA LEU A 84 3.79 2.70 10.53
C LEU A 84 4.12 4.17 10.87
N LEU A 85 3.14 5.07 10.75
CA LEU A 85 3.30 6.49 11.03
C LEU A 85 3.68 6.73 12.50
N THR A 86 2.90 6.16 13.42
CA THR A 86 3.13 6.29 14.87
C THR A 86 4.34 5.49 15.36
N GLY A 87 4.70 4.41 14.65
CA GLY A 87 5.75 3.47 15.07
C GLY A 87 5.30 2.45 16.08
N TRP A 88 3.99 2.35 16.27
CA TRP A 88 3.41 1.36 17.13
C TRP A 88 3.48 -0.01 16.44
N LYS A 89 4.16 -0.97 17.08
CA LYS A 89 4.32 -2.34 16.58
C LYS A 89 4.86 -2.39 15.14
N SER A 90 5.88 -1.57 14.83
CA SER A 90 6.48 -1.40 13.49
C SER A 90 6.78 -2.71 12.77
N ARG A 91 7.30 -3.73 13.46
CA ARG A 91 7.56 -5.06 12.87
C ARG A 91 6.30 -5.73 12.31
N TRP A 92 5.21 -5.72 13.08
CA TRP A 92 3.94 -6.31 12.66
C TRP A 92 3.28 -5.49 11.56
N ALA A 93 3.36 -4.17 11.65
CA ALA A 93 2.88 -3.28 10.60
C ALA A 93 3.64 -3.51 9.28
N ALA A 94 4.96 -3.71 9.35
CA ALA A 94 5.80 -4.01 8.20
C ALA A 94 5.44 -5.38 7.57
N LEU A 95 5.31 -6.43 8.37
CA LEU A 95 4.90 -7.76 7.88
C LEU A 95 3.48 -7.74 7.27
N GLY A 96 2.54 -7.06 7.92
CA GLY A 96 1.19 -6.87 7.39
C GLY A 96 1.18 -6.11 6.06
N SER A 97 2.02 -5.08 5.96
CA SER A 97 2.20 -4.30 4.72
C SER A 97 2.79 -5.15 3.60
N THR A 98 3.77 -6.01 3.90
CA THR A 98 4.31 -6.97 2.93
C THR A 98 3.21 -7.90 2.41
N ALA A 99 2.42 -8.50 3.30
CA ALA A 99 1.35 -9.41 2.91
C ALA A 99 0.28 -8.69 2.07
N LEU A 100 -0.11 -7.48 2.45
CA LEU A 100 -1.06 -6.66 1.72
C LEU A 100 -0.55 -6.30 0.32
N LEU A 101 0.67 -5.77 0.21
CA LEU A 101 1.27 -5.38 -1.07
C LEU A 101 1.52 -6.59 -1.98
N LEU A 102 1.88 -7.74 -1.42
CA LEU A 102 1.98 -9.00 -2.17
C LEU A 102 0.63 -9.41 -2.75
N SER A 103 -0.46 -9.28 -1.98
CA SER A 103 -1.82 -9.58 -2.47
C SER A 103 -2.21 -8.67 -3.63
N PHE A 104 -1.87 -7.37 -3.55
CA PHE A 104 -2.10 -6.41 -4.64
C PHE A 104 -1.25 -6.75 -5.86
N ALA A 105 0.03 -7.08 -5.66
CA ALA A 105 0.91 -7.47 -6.76
C ALA A 105 0.38 -8.70 -7.49
N ILE A 106 -0.04 -9.75 -6.78
CA ILE A 106 -0.61 -10.96 -7.37
C ILE A 106 -1.88 -10.61 -8.17
N ALA A 107 -2.81 -9.88 -7.57
CA ALA A 107 -4.05 -9.47 -8.25
C ALA A 107 -3.76 -8.66 -9.52
N MET A 108 -2.84 -7.68 -9.45
CA MET A 108 -2.45 -6.89 -10.61
C MET A 108 -1.75 -7.72 -11.69
N VAL A 109 -0.85 -8.66 -11.33
CA VAL A 109 -0.19 -9.53 -12.31
C VAL A 109 -1.23 -10.39 -13.04
N LEU A 110 -2.16 -11.00 -12.30
CA LEU A 110 -3.16 -11.91 -12.87
C LEU A 110 -4.18 -11.20 -13.76
N SER A 111 -4.54 -9.95 -13.44
CA SER A 111 -5.59 -9.22 -14.15
C SER A 111 -5.09 -8.22 -15.19
N LEU A 112 -3.93 -7.60 -14.95
CA LEU A 112 -3.39 -6.51 -15.79
C LEU A 112 -2.00 -6.83 -16.38
N GLY A 113 -1.40 -7.96 -15.99
CA GLY A 113 -0.04 -8.34 -16.35
C GLY A 113 1.04 -7.66 -15.49
N VAL A 114 2.28 -8.11 -15.66
CA VAL A 114 3.42 -7.73 -14.79
C VAL A 114 3.80 -6.24 -14.84
N LYS A 115 3.45 -5.54 -15.92
CA LYS A 115 3.78 -4.12 -16.08
C LYS A 115 3.04 -3.21 -15.09
N ALA A 116 1.79 -3.54 -14.76
CA ALA A 116 0.99 -2.73 -13.84
C ALA A 116 1.62 -2.57 -12.44
N PRO A 117 1.94 -3.66 -11.70
CA PRO A 117 2.53 -3.53 -10.37
C PRO A 117 3.95 -2.93 -10.40
N LEU A 118 4.66 -3.00 -11.54
CA LEU A 118 5.94 -2.30 -11.74
C LEU A 118 5.74 -0.78 -11.87
N ASN A 119 4.77 -0.34 -12.66
CA ASN A 119 4.46 1.09 -12.83
C ASN A 119 4.02 1.74 -11.50
N TYR A 120 3.23 1.02 -10.70
CA TYR A 120 2.81 1.48 -9.37
C TYR A 120 3.87 1.24 -8.27
N SER A 121 5.06 0.75 -8.62
CA SER A 121 6.15 0.45 -7.68
C SER A 121 5.75 -0.51 -6.54
N VAL A 122 4.77 -1.39 -6.75
CA VAL A 122 4.22 -2.29 -5.72
C VAL A 122 5.29 -3.24 -5.18
N PHE A 123 6.11 -3.82 -6.08
CA PHE A 123 7.22 -4.69 -5.67
C PHE A 123 8.29 -3.95 -4.86
N SER A 124 8.59 -2.70 -5.22
CA SER A 124 9.54 -1.85 -4.48
C SER A 124 8.99 -1.54 -3.08
N ALA A 125 7.72 -1.18 -2.97
CA ALA A 125 7.06 -0.95 -1.69
C ALA A 125 7.02 -2.24 -0.84
N MET A 126 6.75 -3.39 -1.45
CA MET A 126 6.77 -4.68 -0.76
C MET A 126 8.15 -5.01 -0.21
N ALA A 127 9.20 -4.83 -1.01
CA ALA A 127 10.59 -5.04 -0.58
C ALA A 127 10.99 -4.05 0.53
N ALA A 128 10.55 -2.79 0.44
CA ALA A 128 10.73 -1.80 1.50
C ALA A 128 10.06 -2.22 2.81
N ALA A 129 8.84 -2.76 2.75
CA ALA A 129 8.15 -3.31 3.92
C ALA A 129 8.88 -4.52 4.51
N MET A 130 9.42 -5.43 3.68
CA MET A 130 10.24 -6.55 4.15
C MET A 130 11.53 -6.09 4.83
N ALA A 131 12.24 -5.15 4.21
CA ALA A 131 13.45 -4.56 4.80
C ALA A 131 13.13 -3.83 6.11
N LEU A 132 12.00 -3.13 6.20
CA LEU A 132 11.58 -2.52 7.45
C LEU A 132 11.29 -3.56 8.53
N ALA A 133 10.72 -4.71 8.19
CA ALA A 133 10.46 -5.79 9.14
C ALA A 133 11.76 -6.34 9.76
N THR A 134 12.86 -6.41 8.99
CA THR A 134 14.17 -6.82 9.49
C THR A 134 14.89 -5.73 10.27
N LEU A 135 14.66 -4.45 9.95
CA LEU A 135 15.20 -3.32 10.72
C LEU A 135 14.43 -3.05 12.02
N SER A 136 13.19 -3.52 12.10
CA SER A 136 12.31 -3.36 13.27
C SER A 136 12.47 -4.47 14.31
N GLU A 137 13.62 -5.15 14.34
CA GLU A 137 13.96 -6.10 15.40
C GLU A 137 14.07 -5.35 16.74
N SER A 138 13.25 -5.77 17.69
CA SER A 138 13.31 -5.42 19.12
C SER A 138 14.31 -6.30 19.84
#